data_AF-A0A7W7GXS3-F1
#
_entry.id   AF-A0A7W7GXS3-F1
#
_cell.length_a   1.000
_cell.length_b   1.000
_cell.length_c   1.000
_cell.angle_alpha   90.00
_cell.angle_beta   90.00
_cell.angle_gamma   90.00
#
_symmetry.space_group_name_H-M   'P 1'
#
loop_
_entity.id
_entity.type
_entity.pdbx_description
1 polymer ?
#
loop_
_entity_poly.entity_id
_entity_poly.type
_entity_poly.pdbx_seq_one_letter_code
_entity_poly.pdbx_strand_id
1 'polypeptide(L)'
;MVAGQLRLDPESVAAAGRELAGVAQRMADDVTRLEREVGGPAGPWGGDEAGGVFAIAYRAVVVTALDALGSYTEQVGFAAATLVMEARAVAAEDAADALSLYGAAPGLPGAALGAAARGPAAPAAGGQP
;
A
#
# COMPACT_ATOMS: atom_id res chain seq x y z
N MET A 1 -11.82 -23.38 19.98
CA MET A 1 -10.79 -22.36 19.73
C MET A 1 -11.51 -21.08 19.36
N VAL A 2 -11.50 -20.07 20.23
CA VAL A 2 -12.03 -18.75 19.90
C VAL A 2 -10.95 -18.06 19.07
N ALA A 3 -11.24 -17.78 17.80
CA ALA A 3 -10.38 -16.91 17.01
C ALA A 3 -10.35 -15.55 17.72
N GLY A 4 -9.16 -15.11 18.16
CA GLY A 4 -9.01 -13.79 18.76
C GLY A 4 -9.43 -12.74 17.74
N GLN A 5 -10.42 -11.93 18.08
CA GLN A 5 -10.91 -10.89 17.18
C GLN A 5 -9.87 -9.76 17.13
N LEU A 6 -9.10 -9.72 16.05
CA LEU A 6 -8.11 -8.67 15.81
C LEU A 6 -8.86 -7.40 15.37
N ARG A 7 -8.91 -6.38 16.22
CA ARG A 7 -9.45 -5.06 15.85
C ARG A 7 -8.32 -4.23 15.26
N LEU A 8 -8.35 -4.04 13.95
CA LEU A 8 -7.48 -3.12 13.24
C LEU A 8 -8.29 -1.90 12.85
N ASP A 9 -7.70 -0.72 13.01
CA ASP A 9 -8.23 0.51 12.44
C ASP A 9 -7.93 0.53 10.93
N PRO A 10 -8.95 0.61 10.05
CA PRO A 10 -8.74 0.58 8.60
C PRO A 10 -7.86 1.74 8.10
N GLU A 11 -7.95 2.92 8.73
CA GLU A 11 -7.13 4.07 8.33
C GLU A 11 -5.65 3.80 8.59
N SER A 12 -5.33 3.26 9.76
CA SER A 12 -3.97 2.84 10.13
C SER A 12 -3.41 1.76 9.21
N VAL A 13 -4.21 0.77 8.83
CA VAL A 13 -3.80 -0.29 7.88
C VAL A 13 -3.54 0.30 6.49
N ALA A 14 -4.41 1.21 6.02
CA ALA A 14 -4.20 1.88 4.75
C ALA A 14 -2.95 2.79 4.77
N ALA A 15 -2.65 3.44 5.89
CA ALA A 15 -1.43 4.22 6.07
C ALA A 15 -0.18 3.34 6.00
N ALA A 16 -0.15 2.22 6.73
CA ALA A 16 0.93 1.24 6.66
C ALA A 16 1.12 0.69 5.24
N GLY A 17 0.03 0.42 4.51
CA GLY A 17 0.09 0.01 3.11
C GLY A 17 0.73 1.08 2.21
N ARG A 18 0.42 2.37 2.40
CA ARG A 18 1.07 3.46 1.65
C ARG A 18 2.56 3.61 1.98
N GLU A 19 2.92 3.48 3.25
CA GLU A 19 4.32 3.50 3.67
C GLU A 19 5.11 2.34 3.06
N LEU A 20 4.53 1.13 3.07
CA LEU A 20 5.12 -0.05 2.47
C LEU A 20 5.26 0.09 0.95
N ALA A 21 4.30 0.74 0.27
CA ALA A 21 4.42 1.05 -1.15
C ALA A 21 5.60 1.99 -1.43
N GLY A 22 5.83 2.98 -0.55
CA GLY A 22 7.01 3.83 -0.60
C GLY A 22 8.32 3.08 -0.39
N VAL A 23 8.33 2.04 0.46
CA VAL A 23 9.47 1.13 0.62
C VAL A 23 9.71 0.33 -0.66
N ALA A 24 8.65 -0.25 -1.25
CA ALA A 24 8.75 -1.01 -2.50
C ALA A 24 9.34 -0.17 -3.63
N GLN A 25 8.93 1.10 -3.75
CA GLN A 25 9.49 2.00 -4.76
C GLN A 25 10.98 2.25 -4.54
N ARG A 26 11.42 2.50 -3.30
CA ARG A 26 12.85 2.68 -3.01
C ARG A 26 13.65 1.41 -3.32
N MET A 27 13.11 0.24 -3.00
CA MET A 27 13.75 -1.03 -3.36
C MET A 27 13.89 -1.17 -4.88
N ALA A 28 12.87 -0.81 -5.66
CA ALA A 28 12.93 -0.85 -7.12
C ALA A 28 14.01 0.10 -7.68
N ASP A 29 14.10 1.31 -7.12
CA ASP A 29 15.12 2.29 -7.49
C ASP A 29 16.54 1.78 -7.15
N ASP A 30 16.70 1.17 -5.97
CA ASP A 30 17.97 0.59 -5.52
C ASP A 30 18.40 -0.62 -6.36
N VAL A 31 17.46 -1.50 -6.74
CA VAL A 31 17.74 -2.64 -7.63
C VAL A 31 18.17 -2.14 -9.02
N THR A 32 17.47 -1.15 -9.56
CA THR A 32 17.81 -0.53 -10.84
C THR A 32 19.20 0.11 -10.79
N ARG A 33 19.54 0.76 -9.68
CA ARG A 33 20.88 1.32 -9.47
C ARG A 33 21.93 0.23 -9.40
N LEU A 34 21.68 -0.82 -8.63
CA LEU A 34 22.58 -1.96 -8.47
C LEU A 34 22.85 -2.61 -9.83
N GLU A 35 21.82 -2.86 -10.64
CA GLU A 35 21.94 -3.44 -11.99
C GLU A 35 22.90 -2.61 -12.87
N ARG A 36 22.82 -1.29 -12.83
CA ARG A 36 23.74 -0.40 -13.56
C ARG A 36 25.18 -0.49 -13.05
N GLU A 37 25.36 -0.59 -11.72
CA GLU A 37 26.69 -0.68 -11.10
C GLU A 37 27.35 -2.03 -11.42
N VAL A 38 26.60 -3.13 -11.39
CA VAL A 38 27.14 -4.50 -11.61
C VAL A 38 27.19 -4.92 -13.07
N GLY A 39 26.40 -4.27 -13.95
CA GLY A 39 26.27 -4.60 -15.37
C GLY A 39 27.32 -3.95 -16.29
N GLY A 40 28.29 -3.23 -15.72
CA GLY A 40 29.34 -2.54 -16.48
C GLY A 40 30.17 -3.45 -17.39
N PRO A 41 30.63 -2.94 -18.57
CA PRO A 41 31.25 -3.75 -19.62
C PRO A 41 32.67 -4.27 -19.32
N ALA A 42 33.30 -3.82 -18.22
CA ALA A 42 34.62 -4.26 -17.81
C ALA A 42 34.61 -4.50 -16.29
N GLY A 43 34.63 -5.77 -15.90
CA GLY A 43 34.92 -6.09 -14.51
C GLY A 43 36.41 -5.95 -14.20
N PRO A 44 36.79 -5.80 -12.92
CA PRO A 44 38.18 -5.58 -12.48
C PRO A 44 39.12 -6.78 -12.74
N TRP A 45 38.60 -7.90 -13.24
CA TRP A 45 39.29 -9.18 -13.36
C TRP A 45 40.18 -9.34 -14.61
N GLY A 46 40.26 -8.33 -15.48
CA GLY A 46 41.09 -8.38 -16.68
C GLY A 46 40.46 -9.18 -17.84
N GLY A 47 41.17 -9.20 -18.97
CA GLY A 47 40.71 -9.86 -20.22
C GLY A 47 41.45 -11.15 -20.55
N ASP A 48 42.20 -11.71 -19.59
CA ASP A 48 42.87 -13.00 -19.74
C ASP A 48 41.87 -14.17 -19.53
N GLU A 49 42.32 -15.39 -19.80
CA GLU A 49 41.48 -16.59 -19.68
C GLU A 49 40.92 -16.77 -18.26
N ALA A 50 41.75 -16.49 -17.24
CA ALA A 50 41.34 -16.52 -15.85
C ALA A 50 40.23 -15.47 -15.57
N GLY A 51 40.42 -14.22 -16.01
CA GLY A 51 39.42 -13.16 -15.90
C GLY A 51 38.11 -13.50 -16.61
N GLY A 52 38.17 -14.20 -17.74
CA GLY A 52 36.99 -14.71 -18.45
C GLY A 52 36.15 -15.71 -17.65
N VAL A 53 36.80 -16.69 -16.99
CA VAL A 53 36.09 -17.66 -16.14
C VAL A 53 35.42 -16.98 -14.94
N PHE A 54 36.12 -16.04 -14.29
CA PHE A 54 35.55 -15.24 -13.21
C PHE A 54 34.36 -14.40 -13.68
N ALA A 55 34.46 -13.77 -14.86
CA ALA A 55 33.38 -12.98 -15.43
C ALA A 55 32.09 -13.79 -15.62
N ILE A 56 32.21 -15.04 -16.10
CA ILE A 56 31.07 -15.94 -16.30
C ILE A 56 30.42 -16.30 -14.96
N ALA A 57 31.22 -16.75 -13.99
CA ALA A 57 30.71 -17.14 -12.67
C ALA A 57 30.07 -15.95 -11.94
N TYR A 58 30.71 -14.77 -11.98
CA TYR A 58 30.19 -13.53 -11.43
C TYR A 58 28.83 -13.18 -12.05
N ARG A 59 28.72 -13.21 -13.38
CA ARG A 59 27.49 -12.84 -14.08
C ARG A 59 26.33 -13.78 -13.72
N ALA A 60 26.59 -15.08 -13.58
CA ALA A 60 25.58 -16.03 -13.15
C ALA A 60 25.02 -15.69 -11.77
N VAL A 61 25.90 -15.42 -10.79
CA VAL A 61 25.50 -15.06 -9.43
C VAL A 61 24.73 -13.73 -9.41
N VAL A 62 25.22 -12.73 -10.13
CA VAL A 62 24.60 -11.41 -10.19
C VAL A 62 23.20 -11.47 -10.81
N VAL A 63 23.01 -12.22 -11.89
CA VAL A 63 21.69 -12.39 -12.52
C VAL A 63 20.71 -13.01 -11.53
N THR A 64 21.10 -14.08 -10.84
CA THR A 64 20.23 -14.72 -9.84
C THR A 64 19.93 -13.80 -8.66
N ALA A 65 20.91 -13.02 -8.20
CA ALA A 65 20.71 -12.08 -7.10
C ALA A 65 19.75 -10.94 -7.48
N LEU A 66 19.90 -10.36 -8.68
CA LEU A 66 19.02 -9.29 -9.17
C LEU A 66 17.58 -9.80 -9.38
N ASP A 67 17.41 -11.01 -9.90
CA ASP A 67 16.10 -11.65 -10.06
C ASP A 67 15.39 -11.84 -8.71
N ALA A 68 16.11 -12.37 -7.70
CA ALA A 68 15.58 -12.52 -6.35
C ALA A 68 15.19 -11.17 -5.72
N LEU A 69 16.03 -10.14 -5.87
CA LEU A 69 15.73 -8.79 -5.36
C LEU A 69 14.52 -8.16 -6.06
N GLY A 70 14.38 -8.36 -7.38
CA GLY A 70 13.21 -7.96 -8.14
C GLY A 70 11.95 -8.62 -7.61
N SER A 71 11.97 -9.95 -7.44
CA SER A 71 10.83 -10.70 -6.90
C SER A 71 10.42 -10.24 -5.50
N TYR A 72 11.38 -9.99 -4.60
CA TYR A 72 11.05 -9.48 -3.28
C TYR A 72 10.46 -8.07 -3.33
N THR A 73 10.95 -7.21 -4.21
CA THR A 73 10.39 -5.87 -4.41
C THR A 73 8.94 -5.93 -4.87
N GLU A 74 8.63 -6.81 -5.82
CA GLU A 74 7.26 -7.05 -6.29
C GLU A 74 6.35 -7.59 -5.18
N GLN A 75 6.83 -8.54 -4.37
CA GLN A 75 6.07 -9.08 -3.23
C GLN A 75 5.75 -8.00 -2.19
N VAL A 76 6.70 -7.12 -1.89
CA VAL A 76 6.48 -5.99 -0.98
C VAL A 76 5.46 -5.01 -1.56
N GLY A 77 5.56 -4.69 -2.86
CA GLY A 77 4.60 -3.85 -3.55
C GLY A 77 3.19 -4.44 -3.61
N PHE A 78 3.09 -5.75 -3.85
CA PHE A 78 1.83 -6.49 -3.83
C PHE A 78 1.20 -6.45 -2.43
N ALA A 79 1.96 -6.78 -1.39
CA ALA A 79 1.48 -6.72 -0.01
C ALA A 79 0.99 -5.32 0.37
N ALA A 80 1.72 -4.28 -0.04
CA ALA A 80 1.35 -2.88 0.17
C ALA A 80 -0.01 -2.55 -0.46
N ALA A 81 -0.21 -2.95 -1.73
CA ALA A 81 -1.47 -2.75 -2.44
C ALA A 81 -2.62 -3.50 -1.78
N THR A 82 -2.39 -4.76 -1.38
CA THR A 82 -3.39 -5.57 -0.65
C THR A 82 -3.83 -4.90 0.64
N LEU A 83 -2.90 -4.39 1.46
CA LEU A 83 -3.26 -3.69 2.71
C LEU A 83 -4.17 -2.48 2.46
N VAL A 84 -3.88 -1.68 1.43
CA VAL A 84 -4.72 -0.53 1.08
C VAL A 84 -6.10 -0.97 0.57
N MET A 85 -6.16 -2.03 -0.23
CA MET A 85 -7.41 -2.57 -0.76
C MET A 85 -8.30 -3.13 0.35
N GLU A 86 -7.74 -3.99 1.21
CA GLU A 86 -8.47 -4.61 2.32
C GLU A 86 -8.95 -3.58 3.33
N ALA A 87 -8.12 -2.58 3.66
CA ALA A 87 -8.54 -1.47 4.51
C ALA A 87 -9.77 -0.73 3.94
N ARG A 88 -9.81 -0.50 2.62
CA ARG A 88 -10.96 0.13 1.97
C ARG A 88 -12.18 -0.76 1.98
N ALA A 89 -12.01 -2.06 1.78
CA ALA A 89 -13.09 -3.04 1.82
C ALA A 89 -13.75 -3.07 3.21
N VAL A 90 -12.94 -3.18 4.27
CA VAL A 90 -13.43 -3.16 5.66
C VAL A 90 -14.15 -1.85 5.98
N ALA A 91 -13.57 -0.70 5.61
CA ALA A 91 -14.23 0.59 5.87
C ALA A 91 -15.59 0.73 5.14
N ALA A 92 -15.71 0.15 3.95
CA ALA A 92 -16.97 0.13 3.21
C ALA A 92 -18.02 -0.80 3.84
N GLU A 93 -17.58 -1.97 4.32
CA GLU A 93 -18.43 -2.93 5.05
C GLU A 93 -18.92 -2.33 6.37
N ASP A 94 -18.03 -1.72 7.17
CA ASP A 94 -18.38 -1.02 8.41
C ASP A 94 -19.43 0.08 8.17
N ALA A 95 -19.30 0.84 7.07
CA ALA A 95 -20.26 1.88 6.72
C ALA A 95 -21.63 1.31 6.31
N ALA A 96 -21.65 0.20 5.57
CA ALA A 96 -22.87 -0.49 5.18
C ALA A 96 -23.60 -1.09 6.40
N ASP A 97 -22.84 -1.69 7.32
CA ASP A 97 -23.36 -2.27 8.55
C ASP A 97 -23.92 -1.19 9.48
N ALA A 98 -23.23 -0.06 9.62
CA ALA A 98 -23.74 1.08 10.37
C ALA A 98 -25.10 1.55 9.82
N LEU A 99 -25.23 1.68 8.49
CA LEU A 99 -26.49 2.05 7.83
C LEU A 99 -27.60 1.01 8.08
N SER A 100 -27.27 -0.28 7.99
CA SER A 100 -28.19 -1.39 8.27
C SER A 100 -28.71 -1.33 9.70
N LEU A 101 -27.85 -1.09 10.68
CA LEU A 101 -28.24 -0.96 12.09
C LEU A 101 -29.15 0.25 12.33
N TYR A 102 -28.86 1.40 11.71
CA TYR A 102 -29.73 2.58 11.80
C TYR A 102 -31.08 2.38 11.08
N GLY A 103 -31.11 1.64 9.97
CA GLY A 103 -32.33 1.31 9.24
C GLY A 103 -33.20 0.25 9.94
N ALA A 104 -32.57 -0.71 10.63
CA ALA A 104 -33.25 -1.77 11.38
C ALA A 104 -33.78 -1.31 12.75
N ALA A 105 -33.38 -0.14 13.24
CA ALA A 105 -33.82 0.44 14.50
C ALA A 105 -34.64 1.74 14.33
N PRO A 106 -35.84 1.69 13.71
CA PRO A 106 -36.74 2.84 13.71
C PRO A 106 -37.28 3.04 15.14
N GLY A 107 -36.65 3.93 15.91
CA GLY A 107 -37.16 4.35 17.23
C GLY A 107 -36.15 4.50 18.37
N LEU A 108 -34.84 4.27 18.17
CA LEU A 108 -33.86 4.54 19.23
C LEU A 108 -33.64 6.06 19.42
N PRO A 109 -33.62 6.57 20.66
CA PRO A 109 -33.41 7.99 20.95
C PRO A 109 -31.99 8.41 20.56
N GLY A 110 -31.86 8.97 19.37
CA GLY A 110 -30.59 9.42 18.77
C GLY A 110 -30.68 9.61 17.25
N ALA A 111 -31.56 8.88 16.57
CA ALA A 111 -31.77 8.96 15.12
C ALA A 111 -32.23 10.35 14.64
N ALA A 112 -32.88 11.13 15.49
CA ALA A 112 -33.36 12.48 15.17
C ALA A 112 -32.25 13.56 15.18
N LEU A 113 -31.15 13.36 15.92
CA LEU A 113 -30.09 14.38 16.06
C LEU A 113 -29.19 14.48 14.81
N GLY A 114 -29.00 13.39 14.06
CA GLY A 114 -28.24 13.40 12.80
C GLY A 114 -29.00 14.03 11.64
N ALA A 115 -30.33 13.85 11.59
CA ALA A 115 -31.17 14.42 10.54
C ALA A 115 -31.33 15.95 10.66
N ALA A 116 -31.34 16.48 11.90
CA ALA A 116 -31.47 17.92 12.14
C ALA A 116 -30.22 18.74 11.78
N ALA A 117 -29.04 18.11 11.72
CA ALA A 117 -27.78 18.80 11.41
C ALA A 117 -27.58 19.12 9.91
N ARG A 118 -28.45 18.63 9.02
CA ARG A 118 -28.45 18.97 7.58
C ARG A 118 -29.75 19.65 7.14
N GLY A 119 -30.20 20.64 7.90
CA GLY A 119 -31.22 21.58 7.43
C GLY A 119 -30.69 22.42 6.25
N PRO A 120 -31.53 22.74 5.25
CA PRO A 120 -31.11 23.45 4.05
C PRO A 120 -30.67 24.88 4.38
N ALA A 121 -29.53 25.31 3.81
CA ALA A 121 -29.10 26.69 3.84
C ALA A 121 -30.18 27.57 3.17
N ALA A 122 -30.89 28.37 3.98
CA ALA A 122 -31.82 29.38 3.50
C ALA A 122 -31.06 30.59 2.92
N PRO A 123 -31.58 31.25 1.87
CA PRO A 123 -30.92 32.38 1.23
C PRO A 123 -30.97 33.63 2.11
N ALA A 124 -29.84 34.35 2.17
CA ALA A 124 -29.74 35.63 2.88
C ALA A 124 -30.62 36.70 2.19
N ALA A 125 -31.72 37.07 2.83
CA ALA A 125 -32.52 38.23 2.49
C ALA A 125 -32.44 39.26 3.63
N GLY A 126 -31.78 40.39 3.36
CA GLY A 126 -31.89 41.65 4.10
C GLY A 126 -31.54 42.74 3.08
N GLY A 127 -32.36 43.75 2.79
CA GLY A 127 -33.31 44.43 3.66
C GLY A 127 -32.82 45.87 3.84
N GLN A 128 -33.11 46.72 2.85
CA GLN A 128 -32.97 48.18 2.89
C GLN A 128 -33.76 48.78 4.07
N PRO A 129 -33.38 49.99 4.53
CA PRO A 129 -33.94 51.20 3.92
C PRO A 129 -32.94 52.02 3.09
#